data_AF-A0A897MW92-F1
#
_entry.id   AF-A0A897MW92-F1
#
_cell.length_a   1.000
_cell.length_b   1.000
_cell.length_c   1.000
_cell.angle_alpha   90.00
_cell.angle_beta   90.00
_cell.angle_gamma   90.00
#
_symmetry.space_group_name_H-M   'P 1'
#
loop_
_entity.id
_entity.type
_entity.pdbx_description
1 polymer ?
#
loop_
_entity_poly.entity_id
_entity_poly.type
_entity_poly.pdbx_seq_one_letter_code
_entity_poly.pdbx_strand_id
1 'polypeptide(L)'
;MSAYDRADSTEIDPDRLRLLDRSSTLVSLGLLAAMVVASALAYATLPSTVTVHWQIGIDGSLSTRTVGRTIGVTIMPVIAATTWTALEAIGRWLGSRDELVGVVCSVLAAATVTIVALAHVLVLGLNLL
;
A
#
# COMPACT_ATOMS: atom_id res chain seq x y z
N MET A 1 51.42 -9.13 7.67
CA MET A 1 50.11 -9.59 7.19
C MET A 1 49.06 -8.86 8.00
N SER A 2 48.50 -7.80 7.42
CA SER A 2 47.72 -6.77 8.11
C SER A 2 46.27 -7.23 8.32
N ALA A 3 45.70 -6.89 9.48
CA ALA A 3 44.33 -7.17 9.93
C ALA A 3 43.25 -6.37 9.17
N TYR A 4 43.41 -6.23 7.85
CA TYR A 4 42.67 -5.28 7.02
C TYR A 4 41.95 -5.95 5.82
N ASP A 5 41.75 -7.27 5.87
CA ASP A 5 41.19 -8.03 4.74
C ASP A 5 39.93 -8.84 5.07
N ARG A 6 39.37 -8.62 6.27
CA ARG A 6 37.99 -9.02 6.57
C ARG A 6 37.12 -7.79 6.44
N ALA A 7 37.06 -7.28 5.21
CA ALA A 7 35.93 -6.46 4.80
C ALA A 7 34.69 -7.28 5.12
N ASP A 8 33.97 -6.78 6.10
CA ASP A 8 32.54 -6.91 6.37
C ASP A 8 31.78 -7.07 5.06
N SER A 9 31.79 -8.27 4.48
CA SER A 9 30.79 -8.65 3.49
C SER A 9 29.50 -8.59 4.28
N THR A 10 28.69 -7.57 4.04
CA THR A 10 27.32 -7.43 4.50
C THR A 10 26.52 -8.60 3.95
N GLU A 11 26.77 -9.79 4.49
CA GLU A 11 26.02 -10.99 4.20
C GLU A 11 24.63 -10.72 4.78
N ILE A 12 23.70 -10.48 3.86
CA ILE A 12 22.34 -10.13 4.24
C ILE A 12 21.74 -11.35 4.90
N ASP A 13 21.48 -11.24 6.20
CA ASP A 13 20.92 -12.30 7.02
C ASP A 13 19.57 -12.78 6.43
N PRO A 14 19.47 -14.03 5.95
CA PRO A 14 18.26 -14.55 5.32
C PRO A 14 17.08 -14.62 6.30
N ASP A 15 17.33 -14.76 7.61
CA ASP A 15 16.25 -14.78 8.59
C ASP A 15 15.65 -13.38 8.78
N ARG A 16 16.45 -12.32 8.68
CA ARG A 16 15.96 -10.94 8.67
C ARG A 16 15.10 -10.65 7.43
N LEU A 17 15.51 -11.15 6.28
CA LEU A 17 14.74 -11.00 5.03
C LEU A 17 13.36 -11.66 5.14
N ARG A 18 13.29 -12.88 5.68
CA ARG A 18 12.03 -13.61 5.90
C ARG A 18 11.12 -12.93 6.92
N LEU A 19 11.70 -12.39 8.00
CA LEU A 19 10.94 -11.62 8.98
C LEU A 19 10.37 -10.34 8.37
N LEU A 20 11.16 -9.65 7.54
CA LEU A 20 10.72 -8.43 6.88
C LEU A 20 9.54 -8.72 5.95
N ASP A 21 9.67 -9.72 5.08
CA ASP A 21 8.60 -10.17 4.17
C ASP A 21 7.30 -10.57 4.90
N ARG A 22 7.43 -11.33 6.00
CA ARG A 22 6.27 -11.72 6.80
C ARG A 22 5.62 -10.51 7.46
N SER A 23 6.41 -9.58 7.97
CA SER A 23 5.89 -8.38 8.63
C SER A 23 5.22 -7.43 7.64
N SER A 24 5.79 -7.20 6.45
CA SER A 24 5.19 -6.39 5.39
C SER A 24 3.88 -6.98 4.89
N THR A 25 3.82 -8.31 4.75
CA THR A 25 2.59 -9.03 4.40
C THR A 25 1.50 -8.81 5.45
N LEU A 26 1.82 -9.00 6.74
CA LEU A 26 0.86 -8.81 7.84
C LEU A 26 0.36 -7.36 7.93
N VAL A 27 1.27 -6.39 7.79
CA VAL A 27 0.92 -4.97 7.76
C VAL A 27 -0.02 -4.66 6.60
N SER A 28 0.28 -5.15 5.40
CA SER A 28 -0.54 -4.93 4.20
C SER A 28 -1.95 -5.48 4.38
N LEU A 29 -2.07 -6.74 4.83
CA LEU A 29 -3.36 -7.38 5.09
C LEU A 29 -4.15 -6.66 6.19
N GLY A 30 -3.48 -6.28 7.28
CA GLY A 30 -4.08 -5.52 8.37
C GLY A 30 -4.62 -4.17 7.91
N LEU A 31 -3.86 -3.44 7.10
CA LEU A 31 -4.28 -2.15 6.54
C LEU A 31 -5.44 -2.32 5.54
N LEU A 32 -5.40 -3.33 4.67
CA LEU A 32 -6.51 -3.62 3.76
C LEU A 32 -7.80 -3.94 4.53
N ALA A 33 -7.72 -4.76 5.57
CA ALA A 33 -8.86 -5.05 6.43
C ALA A 33 -9.38 -3.79 7.14
N ALA A 34 -8.47 -2.97 7.69
CA ALA A 34 -8.84 -1.71 8.33
C ALA A 34 -9.52 -0.73 7.35
N MET A 35 -9.06 -0.66 6.10
CA MET A 35 -9.69 0.13 5.06
C MET A 35 -11.11 -0.33 4.79
N VAL A 36 -11.35 -1.64 4.65
CA VAL A 36 -12.71 -2.19 4.43
C VAL A 36 -13.64 -1.87 5.60
N VAL A 37 -13.15 -2.00 6.84
CA VAL A 37 -13.91 -1.64 8.04
C VAL A 37 -14.23 -0.14 8.06
N ALA A 38 -13.25 0.71 7.77
CA ALA A 38 -13.45 2.16 7.69
C ALA A 38 -14.47 2.52 6.60
N SER A 39 -14.40 1.90 5.42
CA SER A 39 -15.36 2.08 4.33
C SER A 39 -16.78 1.69 4.76
N ALA A 40 -16.94 0.57 5.45
CA ALA A 40 -18.24 0.11 5.93
C ALA A 40 -18.85 1.07 6.96
N LEU A 41 -18.04 1.55 7.91
CA LEU A 41 -18.46 2.53 8.90
C LEU A 41 -18.83 3.87 8.25
N ALA A 42 -18.00 4.35 7.32
CA ALA A 42 -18.22 5.62 6.63
C ALA A 42 -19.40 5.56 5.65
N TYR A 43 -19.70 4.40 5.06
CA TYR A 43 -20.83 4.27 4.13
C TYR A 43 -22.18 4.63 4.77
N ALA A 44 -22.35 4.36 6.06
CA ALA A 44 -23.56 4.70 6.80
C ALA A 44 -23.71 6.21 7.05
N THR A 45 -22.60 6.95 7.13
CA THR A 45 -22.56 8.36 7.51
C THR A 45 -22.36 9.30 6.33
N LEU A 46 -21.79 8.81 5.23
CA LEU A 46 -21.50 9.63 4.06
C LEU A 46 -22.77 10.00 3.26
N PRO A 47 -22.81 11.21 2.68
CA PRO A 47 -23.86 11.63 1.76
C PRO A 47 -23.87 10.76 0.49
N SER A 48 -24.97 10.82 -0.28
CA SER A 48 -25.16 10.02 -1.51
C SER A 48 -24.07 10.24 -2.57
N THR A 49 -23.42 11.40 -2.54
CA THR A 49 -22.29 11.78 -3.38
C THR A 49 -21.10 12.18 -2.52
N VAL A 50 -19.93 11.63 -2.84
CA VAL A 50 -18.65 11.91 -2.18
C VAL A 50 -17.83 12.78 -3.12
N THR A 51 -17.26 13.86 -2.59
CA THR A 51 -16.34 14.72 -3.32
C THR A 51 -14.93 14.16 -3.18
N VAL A 52 -14.31 13.83 -4.31
CA VAL A 52 -12.91 13.43 -4.31
C VAL A 52 -12.12 14.44 -5.12
N HIS A 53 -11.19 15.10 -4.44
CA HIS A 53 -10.22 15.98 -5.06
C HIS A 53 -9.10 15.10 -5.62
N TRP A 54 -9.11 14.88 -6.93
CA TRP A 54 -8.07 14.13 -7.61
C TRP A 54 -7.14 15.10 -8.34
N GLN A 55 -5.83 14.90 -8.18
CA GLN A 55 -4.86 15.57 -9.04
C GLN A 55 -4.62 14.66 -10.25
N ILE A 56 -5.32 14.94 -11.36
CA ILE A 56 -5.16 14.22 -12.63
C ILE A 56 -4.78 15.25 -13.68
N GLY A 57 -3.52 15.68 -13.62
CA GLY A 57 -2.98 16.68 -14.54
C GLY A 57 -1.46 16.70 -14.45
N ILE A 58 -0.79 16.55 -15.59
CA ILE A 58 0.67 16.75 -15.72
C ILE A 58 1.02 18.24 -15.48
N ASP A 59 0.01 19.10 -15.61
CA ASP A 59 0.01 20.55 -15.35
C ASP A 59 -0.29 20.90 -13.87
N GLY A 60 -0.48 19.90 -13.00
CA GLY A 60 -0.79 20.12 -11.59
C GLY A 60 -2.22 20.59 -11.32
N SER A 61 -3.09 20.61 -12.33
CA SER A 61 -4.48 21.03 -12.17
C SER A 61 -5.23 20.08 -11.21
N LEU A 62 -5.92 20.67 -10.23
CA LEU A 62 -6.77 19.95 -9.29
C LEU A 62 -8.15 19.75 -9.91
N SER A 63 -8.47 18.51 -10.28
CA SER A 63 -9.80 18.16 -10.77
C SER A 63 -10.66 17.67 -9.61
N THR A 64 -11.72 18.43 -9.30
CA THR A 64 -12.69 18.01 -8.29
C THR A 64 -13.79 17.22 -8.98
N ARG A 65 -13.98 15.95 -8.60
CA ARG A 65 -15.05 15.13 -9.14
C ARG A 65 -15.90 14.55 -8.02
N THR A 66 -17.22 14.69 -8.17
CA THR A 66 -18.18 13.99 -7.32
C THR A 66 -18.40 12.58 -7.87
N VAL A 67 -18.34 11.60 -6.99
CA VAL A 67 -18.61 10.19 -7.30
C VAL A 67 -19.71 9.67 -6.39
N GLY A 68 -20.44 8.64 -6.83
CA GLY A 68 -21.43 7.99 -5.98
C GLY A 68 -20.77 7.41 -4.73
N ARG A 69 -21.47 7.45 -3.58
CA ARG A 69 -20.96 7.01 -2.27
C ARG A 69 -20.27 5.65 -2.31
N THR A 70 -20.87 4.68 -3.00
CA THR A 70 -20.28 3.34 -3.15
C THR A 70 -18.88 3.41 -3.75
N ILE A 71 -18.71 4.14 -4.87
CA ILE A 71 -17.39 4.32 -5.50
C ILE A 71 -16.45 5.06 -4.56
N GLY A 72 -16.92 6.10 -3.88
CA GLY A 72 -16.12 6.90 -2.94
C GLY A 72 -15.48 6.06 -1.82
N VAL A 73 -16.19 5.08 -1.27
CA VAL A 73 -15.67 4.25 -0.18
C VAL A 73 -14.95 2.99 -0.65
N THR A 74 -15.23 2.47 -1.86
CA THR A 74 -14.64 1.20 -2.31
C THR A 74 -13.40 1.36 -3.19
N ILE A 75 -13.25 2.49 -3.89
CA ILE A 75 -12.22 2.60 -4.93
C ILE A 75 -10.80 2.52 -4.36
N MET A 76 -10.54 3.15 -3.22
CA MET A 76 -9.21 3.11 -2.58
C MET A 76 -8.86 1.72 -2.03
N PRO A 77 -9.73 1.03 -1.26
CA PRO A 77 -9.47 -0.36 -0.88
C PRO A 77 -9.20 -1.27 -2.09
N VAL A 78 -9.96 -1.11 -3.18
CA VAL A 78 -9.78 -1.90 -4.41
C VAL A 78 -8.43 -1.61 -5.07
N ILE A 79 -8.03 -0.34 -5.19
CA ILE A 79 -6.71 0.04 -5.74
C ILE A 79 -5.59 -0.53 -4.86
N ALA A 80 -5.69 -0.41 -3.54
CA ALA A 80 -4.70 -0.95 -2.62
C ALA A 80 -4.58 -2.48 -2.75
N ALA A 81 -5.71 -3.19 -2.77
CA ALA A 81 -5.73 -4.65 -2.89
C ALA A 81 -5.18 -5.12 -4.24
N THR A 82 -5.55 -4.45 -5.33
CA THR A 82 -5.08 -4.78 -6.69
C THR A 82 -3.57 -4.53 -6.80
N THR A 83 -3.09 -3.43 -6.24
CA THR A 83 -1.65 -3.09 -6.28
C THR A 83 -0.83 -4.04 -5.43
N TRP A 84 -1.31 -4.36 -4.22
CA TRP A 84 -0.65 -5.34 -3.35
C TRP A 84 -0.58 -6.71 -4.01
N THR A 85 -1.70 -7.22 -4.55
CA THR A 85 -1.72 -8.53 -5.23
C THR A 85 -0.83 -8.58 -6.47
N ALA A 86 -0.77 -7.49 -7.25
CA ALA A 86 0.12 -7.40 -8.40
C ALA A 86 1.61 -7.42 -7.98
N LEU A 87 1.99 -6.64 -6.97
CA LEU A 87 3.37 -6.60 -6.46
C LEU A 87 3.79 -7.91 -5.81
N GLU A 88 2.89 -8.57 -5.07
CA GLU A 88 3.11 -9.91 -4.54
C GLU A 88 3.32 -10.95 -5.65
N ALA A 89 2.50 -10.90 -6.70
CA ALA A 89 2.64 -11.82 -7.83
C ALA A 89 3.98 -11.63 -8.56
N ILE A 90 4.37 -10.36 -8.79
CA ILE A 90 5.67 -10.01 -9.37
C ILE A 90 6.80 -10.46 -8.44
N GLY A 91 6.69 -10.18 -7.15
CA GLY A 91 7.66 -10.54 -6.12
C GLY A 91 7.88 -12.05 -6.02
N ARG A 92 6.82 -12.86 -6.12
CA ARG A 92 6.94 -14.33 -6.15
C ARG A 92 7.58 -14.83 -7.44
N TRP A 93 7.25 -14.22 -8.58
CA TRP A 93 7.80 -14.61 -9.87
C TRP A 93 9.29 -14.28 -10.00
N LEU A 94 9.72 -13.12 -9.49
CA LEU A 94 11.12 -12.71 -9.45
C LEU A 94 11.89 -13.35 -8.28
N GLY A 95 11.21 -13.54 -7.16
CA GLY A 95 11.74 -14.13 -5.92
C GLY A 95 12.22 -15.56 -6.08
N SER A 96 11.67 -16.31 -7.04
CA SER A 96 12.19 -17.64 -7.39
C SER A 96 13.60 -17.61 -7.99
N ARG A 97 14.10 -16.43 -8.38
CA ARG A 97 15.44 -16.21 -8.95
C ARG A 97 16.36 -15.46 -7.99
N ASP A 98 15.80 -14.55 -7.18
CA ASP A 98 16.52 -13.74 -6.21
C ASP A 98 15.60 -13.39 -5.02
N GLU A 99 15.89 -13.95 -3.84
CA GLU A 99 15.09 -13.73 -2.62
C GLU A 99 15.01 -12.25 -2.23
N LEU A 100 16.06 -11.46 -2.50
CA LEU A 100 16.10 -10.04 -2.14
C LEU A 100 15.08 -9.25 -2.95
N VAL A 101 14.90 -9.58 -4.24
CA VAL A 101 13.90 -8.94 -5.09
C VAL A 101 12.49 -9.24 -4.59
N GLY A 102 12.22 -10.46 -4.13
CA GLY A 102 10.95 -10.82 -3.52
C GLY A 102 10.61 -9.95 -2.30
N VAL A 103 11.59 -9.78 -1.40
CA VAL A 103 11.44 -8.94 -0.20
C VAL A 103 11.23 -7.47 -0.56
N VAL A 104 11.98 -6.94 -1.53
CA VAL A 104 11.80 -5.55 -2.00
C VAL A 104 10.39 -5.34 -2.55
N CYS A 105 9.86 -6.27 -3.34
CA CYS A 105 8.49 -6.21 -3.82
C CYS A 105 7.47 -6.21 -2.68
N SER A 106 7.66 -7.04 -1.65
CA SER A 106 6.78 -7.11 -0.47
C SER A 106 6.80 -5.82 0.35
N VAL A 107 7.99 -5.23 0.57
CA VAL A 107 8.15 -3.94 1.25
C VAL A 107 7.51 -2.81 0.44
N LEU A 108 7.72 -2.78 -0.88
CA LEU A 108 7.08 -1.80 -1.78
C LEU A 108 5.56 -1.94 -1.77
N ALA A 109 5.04 -3.16 -1.70
CA ALA A 109 3.61 -3.42 -1.59
C ALA A 109 3.06 -2.85 -0.28
N ALA A 110 3.71 -3.11 0.85
CA ALA A 110 3.33 -2.56 2.15
C ALA A 110 3.38 -1.03 2.19
N ALA A 111 4.44 -0.42 1.66
CA ALA A 111 4.56 1.03 1.56
C ALA A 111 3.42 1.64 0.73
N THR A 112 3.11 1.03 -0.41
CA THR A 112 2.03 1.47 -1.30
C THR A 112 0.67 1.36 -0.62
N VAL A 113 0.36 0.21 0.01
CA VAL A 113 -0.88 0.02 0.78
C VAL A 113 -1.00 1.04 1.90
N THR A 114 0.10 1.35 2.59
CA THR A 114 0.13 2.36 3.65
C THR A 114 -0.23 3.76 3.14
N ILE A 115 0.38 4.18 2.03
CA ILE A 115 0.09 5.47 1.39
C ILE A 115 -1.39 5.55 0.99
N VAL A 116 -1.92 4.50 0.35
CA VAL A 116 -3.32 4.46 -0.08
C VAL A 116 -4.28 4.43 1.12
N ALA A 117 -3.93 3.73 2.20
CA ALA A 117 -4.72 3.71 3.42
C ALA A 117 -4.80 5.10 4.07
N LEU A 118 -3.68 5.83 4.15
CA LEU A 118 -3.65 7.21 4.66
C LEU A 118 -4.50 8.15 3.79
N ALA A 119 -4.35 8.06 2.46
CA ALA A 119 -5.15 8.84 1.53
C ALA A 119 -6.65 8.52 1.66
N HIS A 120 -7.00 7.24 1.84
CA HIS A 120 -8.38 6.81 2.06
C HIS A 120 -8.98 7.41 3.33
N VAL A 121 -8.27 7.35 4.45
CA VAL A 121 -8.70 7.96 5.72
C VAL A 121 -8.88 9.47 5.56
N LEU A 122 -7.97 10.15 4.86
CA LEU A 122 -8.07 11.58 4.60
C LEU A 122 -9.32 11.92 3.78
N VAL A 123 -9.59 11.18 2.70
CA VAL A 123 -10.78 11.39 1.85
C VAL A 123 -12.06 11.15 2.66
N LEU A 124 -12.12 10.10 3.46
CA LEU A 124 -13.27 9.84 4.34
C LEU A 124 -13.45 10.99 5.34
N GLY A 125 -12.37 11.42 6.01
CA GLY A 125 -12.40 12.51 6.98
C GLY A 125 -12.88 13.84 6.39
N LEU A 126 -12.39 14.21 5.21
CA LEU A 126 -12.79 15.44 4.52
C LEU A 126 -14.26 15.44 4.07
N ASN A 127 -14.86 14.27 3.84
CA ASN A 127 -16.27 14.15 3.46
C ASN A 127 -17.22 13.98 4.66
N LEU A 128 -16.68 13.86 5.88
CA LEU A 128 -17.44 13.75 7.13
C LEU A 128 -17.46 15.07 7.93
N LEU A 129 -16.59 16.02 7.59
CA LEU A 129 -16.57 17.40 8.11
C LEU A 129 -17.54 18.29 7.32
#